data_AF-A0A917D204-F1
#
_entry.id   AF-A0A917D204-F1
#
_cell.length_a   1.000
_cell.length_b   1.000
_cell.length_c   1.000
_cell.angle_alpha   90.00
_cell.angle_beta   90.00
_cell.angle_gamma   90.00
#
_symmetry.space_group_name_H-M   'P 1'
#
loop_
_entity.id
_entity.type
_entity.pdbx_description
1 polymer ?
#
loop_
_entity_poly.entity_id
_entity_poly.type
_entity_poly.pdbx_seq_one_letter_code
_entity_poly.pdbx_strand_id
1 'polypeptide(L)' 'MRNILMTVMMLVVVVLLFNAIVTQNGTGTQAQIQTQGNAANNRIGAMNPQ' A
#
# COMPACT_ATOMS: atom_id res chain seq x y z
N MET A 1 8.12 -30.33 12.77
CA MET A 1 9.20 -29.51 12.14
C MET A 1 8.89 -29.12 10.70
N ARG A 2 8.62 -30.06 9.78
CA ARG A 2 8.27 -29.75 8.37
C ARG A 2 7.13 -28.74 8.17
N ASN A 3 6.06 -28.84 8.97
CA ASN A 3 4.88 -27.96 8.82
C ASN A 3 5.12 -26.53 9.32
N ILE A 4 5.99 -26.38 10.34
CA ILE A 4 6.40 -25.08 10.88
C ILE A 4 7.35 -24.40 9.88
N LEU A 5 8.20 -25.17 9.20
CA LEU A 5 9.09 -24.62 8.17
C LEU A 5 8.31 -23.94 7.04
N MET A 6 7.30 -24.61 6.48
CA MET A 6 6.47 -24.05 5.40
C MET A 6 5.73 -22.78 5.80
N THR A 7 5.16 -22.76 7.01
CA THR A 7 4.43 -21.60 7.52
C THR A 7 5.34 -20.40 7.75
N VAL A 8 6.54 -20.62 8.28
CA VAL A 8 7.55 -19.56 8.43
C VAL A 8 8.01 -19.05 7.07
N MET A 9 8.27 -19.93 6.10
CA MET A 9 8.65 -19.51 4.73
C MET A 9 7.55 -18.67 4.07
N MET A 10 6.28 -19.04 4.23
CA MET A 10 5.17 -18.24 3.71
C MET A 10 5.08 -16.86 4.38
N LEU A 11 5.25 -16.78 5.70
CA LEU A 11 5.23 -15.49 6.42
C LEU A 11 6.35 -14.55 5.95
N VAL A 12 7.57 -15.07 5.76
CA VAL A 12 8.70 -14.26 5.27
C VAL A 12 8.41 -13.71 3.87
N VAL A 13 7.89 -14.53 2.96
CA VAL A 13 7.54 -14.09 1.60
C VAL A 13 6.48 -12.99 1.63
N VAL A 14 5.45 -13.12 2.45
CA VAL A 14 4.39 -12.10 2.57
C VAL A 14 4.96 -10.76 3.06
N VAL A 15 5.85 -10.79 4.06
CA VAL A 15 6.50 -9.56 4.56
C VAL A 15 7.40 -8.92 3.49
N LEU A 16 8.14 -9.72 2.73
CA LEU A 16 8.97 -9.22 1.63
C LEU A 16 8.13 -8.57 0.53
N LEU A 17 7.03 -9.20 0.13
CA LEU A 17 6.10 -8.65 -0.86
C LEU A 17 5.40 -7.38 -0.36
N PHE A 18 5.03 -7.33 0.92
CA PHE A 18 4.46 -6.13 1.54
C PHE A 18 5.43 -4.95 1.45
N ASN A 19 6.70 -5.15 1.82
CA ASN A 19 7.71 -4.09 1.69
C ASN A 19 7.93 -3.69 0.22
N ALA A 20 8.01 -4.66 -0.69
CA ALA A 20 8.24 -4.40 -2.12
C ALA A 20 7.09 -3.62 -2.80
N ILE A 21 5.85 -3.79 -2.36
CA ILE A 21 4.67 -3.20 -3.01
C ILE A 21 4.15 -1.98 -2.25
N VAL A 22 4.04 -2.07 -0.93
CA VAL A 22 3.41 -1.03 -0.11
C VAL A 22 4.38 0.12 0.16
N THR A 23 5.63 -0.20 0.50
CA THR A 23 6.65 0.79 0.89
C THR A 23 7.53 1.28 -0.27
N GLN A 24 7.23 0.88 -1.51
CA GLN A 24 8.01 1.31 -2.66
C GLN A 24 7.91 2.83 -2.83
N ASN A 25 9.07 3.50 -2.77
CA ASN A 25 9.15 4.96 -2.87
C ASN A 25 8.58 5.44 -4.21
N GLY A 26 7.57 6.30 -4.17
CA GLY A 26 6.98 6.97 -5.34
C GLY A 26 6.04 6.14 -6.21
N THR A 27 6.17 4.80 -6.24
CA THR A 27 5.31 3.91 -7.05
C THR A 27 4.51 2.91 -6.23
N GLY A 28 4.73 2.84 -4.91
CA GLY A 28 4.04 1.90 -4.04
C GLY A 28 2.59 2.27 -3.79
N THR A 29 1.84 1.32 -3.22
CA THR A 29 0.42 1.50 -2.88
C THR A 29 0.16 2.74 -2.03
N GLN A 30 1.08 3.09 -1.14
CA GLN A 30 1.00 4.32 -0.35
C GLN A 30 0.93 5.58 -1.22
N ALA A 31 1.81 5.68 -2.24
CA ALA A 31 1.86 6.83 -3.14
C ALA A 31 0.59 6.94 -4.01
N GLN A 32 0.05 5.79 -4.44
CA GLN A 32 -1.22 5.75 -5.17
C GLN A 32 -2.39 6.21 -4.31
N ILE A 33 -2.46 5.76 -3.05
CA ILE A 33 -3.49 6.19 -2.09
C ILE A 33 -3.40 7.70 -1.86
N GLN A 34 -2.20 8.24 -1.66
CA GLN A 34 -2.01 9.69 -1.49
C GLN A 34 -2.45 10.47 -2.74
N THR A 35 -2.07 10.00 -3.93
CA THR A 35 -2.44 10.65 -5.19
C THR A 35 -3.96 10.66 -5.38
N GLN A 36 -4.61 9.51 -5.16
CA GLN A 36 -6.05 9.38 -5.30
C GLN A 36 -6.80 10.19 -4.24
N GLY A 37 -6.32 10.19 -3.00
CA GLY A 37 -6.87 10.97 -1.89
C GLY A 37 -6.77 12.47 -2.12
N ASN A 38 -5.61 12.96 -2.58
CA ASN A 38 -5.42 14.37 -2.93
C ASN A 38 -6.35 14.78 -4.09
N ALA A 39 -6.48 13.93 -5.12
CA ALA A 39 -7.41 14.19 -6.22
C ALA A 39 -8.87 14.24 -5.75
N ALA A 40 -9.27 13.36 -4.83
CA ALA A 40 -10.60 13.37 -4.23
C ALA A 40 -10.84 14.64 -3.39
N ASN A 41 -9.88 15.02 -2.55
CA ASN A 41 -9.96 16.24 -1.74
C ASN A 41 -10.09 17.49 -2.61
N ASN A 42 -9.34 17.58 -3.71
CA ASN A 42 -9.46 18.68 -4.67
C ASN A 42 -10.84 18.73 -5.32
N ARG A 43 -11.42 17.58 -5.68
CA ARG A 43 -12.79 17.52 -6.22
C ARG A 43 -13.82 17.95 -5.19
N ILE A 44 -13.72 17.49 -3.95
CA ILE A 44 -14.64 17.87 -2.86
C ILE A 44 -14.53 19.37 -2.57
N GLY A 45 -13.31 19.91 -2.49
CA GLY A 45 -13.07 21.35 -2.32
C GLY A 45 -13.64 22.19 -3.47
N ALA A 46 -13.50 21.73 -4.72
CA ALA A 46 -14.08 22.39 -5.88
C ALA A 46 -15.62 22.31 -5.94
N MET A 47 -16.22 21.32 -5.28
CA MET A 47 -17.68 21.17 -5.16
C MET A 47 -18.27 22.01 -4.02
N ASN A 48 -17.44 22.55 -3.13
CA ASN A 48 -17.84 23.51 -2.12
C ASN A 48 -17.15 24.87 -2.36
N PRO A 49 -17.47 25.57 -3.47
CA PRO A 49 -17.05 26.94 -3.63
C PRO A 49 -17.74 27.78 -2.55
N GLN A 50 -16.97 28.25 -1.58
CA GLN A 50 -17.38 29.40 -0.77
C GLN A 50 -17.50 30.64 -1.65
#